data_AF-V4PVI3-F1
#
_entry.id   AF-V4PVI3-F1
#
_cell.length_a   1.000
_cell.length_b   1.000
_cell.length_c   1.000
_cell.angle_alpha   90.00
_cell.angle_beta   90.00
_cell.angle_gamma   90.00
#
_symmetry.space_group_name_H-M   'P 1'
#
loop_
_entity.id
_entity.type
_entity.pdbx_description
1 polymer ?
#
loop_
_entity_poly.entity_id
_entity_poly.type
_entity_poly.pdbx_seq_one_letter_code
_entity_poly.pdbx_strand_id
1 'polypeptide(L)'
;MSAISSDILAFSFDGLSSPAIDLKFRKAGVKGEHTLGWGLAWYPGDTKAAIVAKDPSARDTKSLHGAMHDWDSFRSTVFFCKVRGAASGYTHLETQPFSRSFAGQDWVFMHNGDLDKTAMTKLHFNKSIFLEPMGRTDSELAFCFLLGKVQDYGARALADIDHQVLLSWFLQLDDMGSADMVISDGTTVAAFYGSQSETQMFYGRLKPPHGERGYHSESASFALNNPRDTFRTAMVFCSAPFREGDWKPMQKAQLIIARRGNLVWTNKKDDKTLPAQQPLHEQEGHLQGTRTVQPNLFADQQAQAQQLSIVQSLQQMKTVQHNILNVRSLTHAPDGTPLTFRTYDVVHSTEYNYEHEVEHSTHSFRLMPVEDAVQEVVNCTLSISAEGEDMRFQDVFGNQSIHYSIIKPYKKLTISCRSLVKIFGRATDDFSPEKRQHFIPLALMPWQQLMMEPYLRPPELPETQIQELLIYAMSFAERNGRHLMDTLNDINQSIYRDYRYVPGSTSLKTTPFDVYASREGVCQDFANLFICLARLLGIPARYRVGYVFTGANYENKMQSDASHAWVEIYIPYLGWRGFDPTNGILVAQDHIRVACGRNYLDATPTAGTIYRGGGKEALRVQVTMNEVFN
;
A
#
# COMPACT_ATOMS: atom_id res chain seq x y z
N MET A 1 -34.82 -20.43 -22.60
CA MET A 1 -34.06 -19.27 -23.09
C MET A 1 -34.73 -18.01 -22.57
N SER A 2 -34.32 -17.51 -21.39
CA SER A 2 -34.61 -16.12 -21.02
C SER A 2 -33.46 -15.29 -21.58
N ALA A 3 -33.76 -14.31 -22.43
CA ALA A 3 -32.76 -13.36 -22.93
C ALA A 3 -32.32 -12.48 -21.76
N ILE A 4 -31.23 -12.87 -21.12
CA ILE A 4 -30.63 -12.16 -20.01
C ILE A 4 -29.76 -11.06 -20.61
N SER A 5 -30.33 -9.89 -20.89
CA SER A 5 -29.56 -8.75 -21.42
C SER A 5 -28.66 -8.19 -20.32
N SER A 6 -27.33 -8.26 -20.53
CA SER A 6 -26.35 -7.60 -19.67
C SER A 6 -25.71 -6.44 -20.43
N ASP A 7 -25.52 -5.31 -19.75
CA ASP A 7 -25.03 -4.09 -20.37
C ASP A 7 -23.58 -3.80 -20.01
N ILE A 8 -22.81 -3.41 -21.02
CA ILE A 8 -21.42 -2.98 -20.92
C ILE A 8 -21.40 -1.46 -21.10
N LEU A 9 -20.67 -0.78 -20.22
CA LEU A 9 -20.34 0.63 -20.36
C LEU A 9 -18.88 0.85 -19.95
N ALA A 10 -18.05 1.34 -20.86
CA ALA A 10 -16.64 1.60 -20.59
C ALA A 10 -16.21 2.98 -21.10
N PHE A 11 -15.32 3.63 -20.35
CA PHE A 11 -14.81 4.97 -20.63
C PHE A 11 -13.28 4.96 -20.74
N SER A 12 -12.77 5.76 -21.68
CA SER A 12 -11.38 6.21 -21.72
C SER A 12 -11.37 7.72 -21.86
N PHE A 13 -10.96 8.44 -20.82
CA PHE A 13 -10.85 9.90 -20.79
C PHE A 13 -9.45 10.36 -21.17
N ASP A 14 -9.33 11.58 -21.70
CA ASP A 14 -8.04 12.22 -21.98
C ASP A 14 -7.23 12.58 -20.72
N GLY A 15 -7.91 12.79 -19.60
CA GLY A 15 -7.31 13.03 -18.30
C GLY A 15 -8.21 12.60 -17.14
N LEU A 16 -7.72 12.79 -15.92
CA LEU A 16 -8.46 12.43 -14.70
C LEU A 16 -9.83 13.10 -14.66
N SER A 17 -10.87 12.26 -14.69
CA SER A 17 -12.26 12.67 -14.75
C SER A 17 -13.09 11.92 -13.70
N SER A 18 -14.20 12.53 -13.29
CA SER A 18 -15.15 12.02 -12.31
C SER A 18 -16.56 12.08 -12.89
N PRO A 19 -16.91 11.17 -13.81
CA PRO A 19 -18.27 11.10 -14.32
C PRO A 19 -19.24 10.70 -13.21
N ALA A 20 -20.34 11.44 -13.09
CA ALA A 20 -21.49 11.00 -12.30
C ALA A 20 -22.13 9.85 -13.08
N ILE A 21 -22.06 8.60 -12.61
CA ILE A 21 -22.66 7.44 -13.29
C ILE A 21 -23.79 6.91 -12.42
N ASP A 22 -24.98 6.77 -13.01
CA ASP A 22 -26.15 6.17 -12.39
C ASP A 22 -26.59 4.96 -13.21
N LEU A 23 -26.60 3.78 -12.60
CA LEU A 23 -27.01 2.54 -13.23
C LEU A 23 -28.51 2.33 -13.01
N LYS A 24 -29.27 2.15 -14.07
CA LYS A 24 -30.73 2.04 -14.00
C LYS A 24 -31.16 0.58 -13.97
N PHE A 25 -31.91 0.23 -12.94
CA PHE A 25 -32.53 -1.09 -12.81
C PHE A 25 -33.89 -1.11 -13.50
N ARG A 26 -34.17 -2.15 -14.29
CA ARG A 26 -35.50 -2.36 -14.89
C ARG A 26 -36.54 -2.54 -13.78
N LYS A 27 -37.68 -1.82 -13.85
CA LYS A 27 -38.79 -2.01 -12.91
C LYS A 27 -39.37 -3.41 -13.11
N ALA A 28 -39.35 -4.24 -12.06
CA ALA A 28 -39.96 -5.57 -12.05
C ALA A 28 -41.48 -5.47 -12.32
N GLY A 29 -41.87 -5.60 -13.58
CA GLY A 29 -43.26 -5.57 -14.01
C GLY A 29 -43.93 -6.94 -14.02
N VAL A 30 -43.17 -8.03 -13.85
CA VAL A 30 -43.67 -9.40 -13.98
C VAL A 30 -43.10 -10.27 -12.85
N LYS A 31 -43.96 -11.05 -12.18
CA LYS A 31 -43.56 -12.09 -11.23
C LYS A 31 -42.54 -13.02 -11.90
N GLY A 32 -41.27 -12.96 -11.49
CA GLY A 32 -40.22 -13.86 -11.97
C GLY A 32 -38.93 -13.20 -12.47
N GLU A 33 -38.86 -11.87 -12.59
CA GLU A 33 -37.59 -11.21 -12.97
C GLU A 33 -36.59 -11.19 -11.79
N HIS A 34 -35.43 -11.80 -12.03
CA HIS A 34 -34.35 -12.01 -11.06
C HIS A 34 -33.64 -10.70 -10.66
N THR A 35 -33.04 -10.71 -9.46
CA THR A 35 -32.20 -9.63 -8.89
C THR A 35 -31.10 -9.20 -9.85
N LEU A 36 -30.88 -7.89 -9.96
CA LEU A 36 -29.94 -7.27 -10.89
C LEU A 36 -28.60 -7.05 -10.18
N GLY A 37 -27.55 -7.69 -10.67
CA GLY A 37 -26.20 -7.44 -10.18
C GLY A 37 -25.57 -6.23 -10.88
N TRP A 38 -24.70 -5.50 -10.21
CA TRP A 38 -23.88 -4.46 -10.83
C TRP A 38 -22.42 -4.59 -10.45
N GLY A 39 -21.55 -4.05 -11.29
CA GLY A 39 -20.14 -3.90 -10.98
C GLY A 39 -19.56 -2.66 -11.64
N LEU A 40 -18.59 -2.07 -10.96
CA LEU A 40 -17.93 -0.83 -11.31
C LEU A 40 -16.44 -0.99 -11.01
N ALA A 41 -15.59 -0.64 -11.97
CA ALA A 41 -14.15 -0.64 -11.80
C ALA A 41 -13.53 0.64 -12.34
N TRP A 42 -12.52 1.15 -11.63
CA TRP A 42 -11.77 2.34 -12.02
C TRP A 42 -10.34 2.29 -11.46
N TYR A 43 -9.48 3.18 -11.94
CA TYR A 43 -8.08 3.30 -11.55
C TYR A 43 -7.88 4.64 -10.83
N PRO A 44 -7.99 4.68 -9.48
CA PRO A 44 -7.97 5.93 -8.73
C PRO A 44 -6.68 6.70 -9.01
N GLY A 45 -6.80 7.97 -9.39
CA GLY A 45 -5.64 8.82 -9.67
C GLY A 45 -4.76 8.31 -10.82
N ASP A 46 -5.28 7.49 -11.73
CA ASP A 46 -4.51 6.89 -12.84
C ASP A 46 -3.37 5.97 -12.33
N THR A 47 -3.55 5.40 -11.13
CA THR A 47 -2.64 4.40 -10.58
C THR A 47 -2.74 3.07 -11.34
N LYS A 48 -1.76 2.19 -11.13
CA LYS A 48 -1.75 0.85 -11.75
C LYS A 48 -2.67 -0.15 -11.04
N ALA A 49 -3.31 0.24 -9.94
CA ALA A 49 -4.20 -0.62 -9.17
C ALA A 49 -5.66 -0.27 -9.48
N ALA A 50 -6.47 -1.27 -9.79
CA ALA A 50 -7.89 -1.09 -10.06
C ALA A 50 -8.69 -1.30 -8.77
N ILE A 51 -9.64 -0.42 -8.50
CA ILE A 51 -10.68 -0.68 -7.51
C ILE A 51 -11.87 -1.29 -8.24
N VAL A 52 -12.37 -2.42 -7.74
CA VAL A 52 -13.59 -3.07 -8.24
C VAL A 52 -14.62 -3.13 -7.12
N ALA A 53 -15.74 -2.43 -7.31
CA ALA A 53 -16.91 -2.50 -6.45
C ALA A 53 -18.03 -3.24 -7.19
N LYS A 54 -18.65 -4.23 -6.55
CA LYS A 54 -19.72 -5.02 -7.18
C LYS A 54 -20.68 -5.58 -6.14
N ASP A 55 -21.93 -5.73 -6.56
CA ASP A 55 -22.98 -6.36 -5.77
C ASP A 55 -23.73 -7.38 -6.65
N PRO A 56 -23.65 -8.69 -6.35
CA PRO A 56 -24.32 -9.74 -7.11
C PRO A 56 -25.86 -9.73 -6.92
N SER A 57 -26.38 -9.07 -5.88
CA SER A 57 -27.76 -9.19 -5.40
C SER A 57 -28.47 -7.87 -5.16
N ALA A 58 -27.97 -6.79 -5.78
CA ALA A 58 -28.49 -5.45 -5.58
C ALA A 58 -29.99 -5.36 -5.90
N ARG A 59 -30.72 -4.67 -5.01
CA ARG A 59 -32.15 -4.35 -5.19
C ARG A 59 -32.37 -2.89 -5.61
N ASP A 60 -31.39 -2.02 -5.36
CA ASP A 60 -31.36 -0.62 -5.77
C ASP A 60 -29.92 -0.11 -5.91
N THR A 61 -29.76 1.12 -6.43
CA THR A 61 -28.45 1.79 -6.58
C THR A 61 -28.15 2.73 -5.40
N LYS A 62 -28.93 2.72 -4.31
CA LYS A 62 -28.76 3.72 -3.25
C LYS A 62 -27.40 3.62 -2.56
N SER A 63 -26.89 2.41 -2.39
CA SER A 63 -25.55 2.13 -1.87
C SER A 63 -24.45 2.67 -2.80
N LEU A 64 -24.67 2.66 -4.11
CA LEU A 64 -23.76 3.18 -5.13
C LEU A 64 -23.80 4.72 -5.18
N HIS A 65 -24.99 5.31 -5.15
CA HIS A 65 -25.19 6.77 -5.12
C HIS A 65 -24.51 7.45 -3.92
N GLY A 66 -24.57 6.82 -2.74
CA GLY A 66 -23.90 7.34 -1.55
C GLY A 66 -22.37 7.31 -1.64
N ALA A 67 -21.80 6.32 -2.34
CA ALA A 67 -20.35 6.14 -2.49
C ALA A 67 -19.76 7.01 -3.62
N MET A 68 -20.54 7.31 -4.66
CA MET A 68 -20.09 8.07 -5.85
C MET A 68 -20.22 9.60 -5.71
N HIS A 69 -20.72 10.09 -4.57
CA HIS A 69 -20.92 11.51 -4.31
C HIS A 69 -19.64 12.24 -3.82
N ASP A 70 -18.58 11.50 -3.51
CA ASP A 70 -17.30 12.03 -3.00
C ASP A 70 -16.26 12.17 -4.14
N TRP A 71 -16.39 13.26 -4.89
CA TRP A 71 -15.78 13.48 -6.21
C TRP A 71 -14.25 13.44 -6.26
N ASP A 72 -13.55 13.74 -5.17
CA ASP A 72 -12.08 13.76 -5.16
C ASP A 72 -11.46 12.35 -5.07
N SER A 73 -12.18 11.36 -4.54
CA SER A 73 -11.71 9.97 -4.41
C SER A 73 -11.98 9.10 -5.64
N PHE A 74 -12.87 9.55 -6.53
CA PHE A 74 -13.41 8.78 -7.66
C PHE A 74 -12.83 9.17 -9.02
N ARG A 75 -11.71 9.92 -9.05
CA ARG A 75 -11.11 10.41 -10.30
C ARG A 75 -10.28 9.32 -10.98
N SER A 76 -10.59 9.03 -12.25
CA SER A 76 -9.88 8.04 -13.07
C SER A 76 -9.89 8.46 -14.54
N THR A 77 -8.97 7.90 -15.32
CA THR A 77 -8.97 7.98 -16.79
C THR A 77 -9.82 6.88 -17.41
N VAL A 78 -10.02 5.77 -16.70
CA VAL A 78 -10.73 4.60 -17.19
C VAL A 78 -11.82 4.18 -16.19
N PHE A 79 -13.02 3.90 -16.71
CA PHE A 79 -14.14 3.37 -15.92
C PHE A 79 -14.80 2.23 -16.66
N PHE A 80 -15.13 1.15 -15.95
CA PHE A 80 -15.78 -0.04 -16.46
C PHE A 80 -17.02 -0.31 -15.62
N CYS A 81 -18.19 -0.30 -16.23
CA CYS A 81 -19.47 -0.50 -15.57
C CYS A 81 -20.21 -1.65 -16.24
N LYS A 82 -20.74 -2.55 -15.42
CA LYS A 82 -21.53 -3.69 -15.84
C LYS A 82 -22.87 -3.68 -15.10
N VAL A 83 -23.97 -3.78 -15.84
CA VAL A 83 -25.31 -4.01 -15.28
C VAL A 83 -25.80 -5.36 -15.76
N ARG A 84 -26.13 -6.27 -14.84
CA ARG A 84 -26.49 -7.65 -15.17
C ARG A 84 -27.98 -7.87 -14.97
N GLY A 85 -28.70 -8.16 -16.06
CA GLY A 85 -29.93 -8.95 -16.00
C GLY A 85 -29.62 -10.34 -15.43
N ALA A 86 -30.46 -10.89 -14.55
CA ALA A 86 -30.54 -12.28 -14.07
C ALA A 86 -29.27 -13.18 -13.98
N ALA A 87 -28.99 -13.69 -12.77
CA ALA A 87 -29.38 -15.06 -12.39
C ALA A 87 -29.22 -15.24 -10.87
N SER A 88 -30.20 -15.87 -10.24
CA SER A 88 -30.04 -16.35 -8.86
C SER A 88 -28.89 -17.38 -8.81
N GLY A 89 -27.87 -17.13 -7.99
CA GLY A 89 -26.81 -18.11 -7.72
C GLY A 89 -25.38 -17.66 -8.06
N TYR A 90 -25.19 -16.44 -8.59
CA TYR A 90 -23.84 -15.89 -8.78
C TYR A 90 -23.28 -15.31 -7.49
N THR A 91 -22.02 -15.67 -7.22
CA THR A 91 -21.26 -15.12 -6.10
C THR A 91 -20.61 -13.78 -6.46
N HIS A 92 -20.08 -13.08 -5.47
CA HIS A 92 -19.24 -11.89 -5.70
C HIS A 92 -18.09 -12.20 -6.66
N LEU A 93 -17.50 -13.41 -6.59
CA LEU A 93 -16.42 -13.84 -7.49
C LEU A 93 -16.85 -13.89 -8.95
N GLU A 94 -18.08 -14.35 -9.23
CA GLU A 94 -18.62 -14.54 -10.59
C GLU A 94 -19.29 -13.27 -11.16
N THR A 95 -19.25 -12.16 -10.41
CA THR A 95 -19.80 -10.86 -10.82
C THR A 95 -18.72 -10.01 -11.48
N GLN A 96 -19.03 -9.50 -12.66
CA GLN A 96 -18.15 -8.63 -13.46
C GLN A 96 -18.27 -7.16 -13.02
N PRO A 97 -17.24 -6.31 -13.23
CA PRO A 97 -15.97 -6.59 -13.89
C PRO A 97 -15.06 -7.57 -13.13
N PHE A 98 -14.28 -8.36 -13.87
CA PHE A 98 -13.19 -9.16 -13.30
C PHE A 98 -11.93 -8.31 -13.19
N SER A 99 -11.11 -8.57 -12.17
CA SER A 99 -9.79 -7.97 -12.06
C SER A 99 -8.73 -8.98 -11.63
N ARG A 100 -7.53 -8.81 -12.17
CA ARG A 100 -6.33 -9.61 -11.87
C ARG A 100 -5.07 -8.75 -11.98
N SER A 101 -4.18 -8.91 -11.02
CA SER A 101 -2.85 -8.28 -11.05
C SER A 101 -1.91 -9.12 -11.92
N PHE A 102 -1.34 -8.51 -12.96
CA PHE A 102 -0.34 -9.13 -13.82
C PHE A 102 0.65 -8.07 -14.34
N ALA A 103 1.94 -8.42 -14.43
CA ALA A 103 3.02 -7.53 -14.87
C ALA A 103 3.14 -6.18 -14.10
N GLY A 104 2.69 -6.14 -12.84
CA GLY A 104 2.77 -4.96 -11.96
C GLY A 104 1.66 -3.93 -12.18
N GLN A 105 0.54 -4.35 -12.76
CA GLN A 105 -0.70 -3.57 -12.88
C GLN A 105 -1.93 -4.47 -12.81
N ASP A 106 -3.06 -3.91 -12.42
CA ASP A 106 -4.33 -4.59 -12.47
C ASP A 106 -4.94 -4.49 -13.86
N TRP A 107 -5.43 -5.62 -14.33
CA TRP A 107 -6.18 -5.74 -15.56
C TRP A 107 -7.65 -5.85 -15.20
N VAL A 108 -8.51 -5.18 -15.95
CA VAL A 108 -9.96 -5.21 -15.77
C VAL A 108 -10.63 -5.73 -17.03
N PHE A 109 -11.59 -6.64 -16.88
CA PHE A 109 -12.25 -7.31 -18.00
C PHE A 109 -13.77 -7.41 -17.81
N MET A 110 -14.50 -7.21 -18.90
CA MET A 110 -15.94 -7.43 -19.02
C MET A 110 -16.25 -8.22 -20.28
N HIS A 111 -17.28 -9.06 -20.20
CA HIS A 111 -17.77 -9.88 -21.28
C HIS A 111 -19.30 -9.94 -21.26
N ASN A 112 -19.93 -9.79 -22.43
CA ASN A 112 -21.34 -10.04 -22.66
C ASN A 112 -21.47 -11.09 -23.77
N GLY A 113 -22.04 -12.24 -23.42
CA GLY A 113 -22.13 -13.38 -24.33
C GLY A 113 -22.13 -14.70 -23.57
N ASP A 114 -22.14 -15.77 -24.34
CA ASP A 114 -22.09 -17.16 -23.89
C ASP A 114 -21.07 -17.90 -24.77
N LEU A 115 -19.96 -18.32 -24.16
CA LEU A 115 -18.90 -19.09 -24.81
C LEU A 115 -18.99 -20.57 -24.43
N ASP A 116 -18.62 -21.48 -25.34
CA ASP A 116 -18.52 -22.91 -25.04
C ASP A 116 -17.49 -23.19 -23.93
N LYS A 117 -17.99 -23.41 -22.71
CA LYS A 117 -17.18 -23.70 -21.52
C LYS A 117 -16.29 -24.92 -21.68
N THR A 118 -16.72 -25.93 -22.43
CA THR A 118 -15.95 -27.16 -22.64
C THR A 118 -14.75 -26.88 -23.53
N ALA A 119 -14.95 -26.10 -24.60
CA ALA A 119 -13.86 -25.64 -25.46
C ALA A 119 -12.90 -24.70 -24.72
N MET A 120 -13.45 -23.76 -23.92
CA MET A 120 -12.66 -22.82 -23.11
C MET A 120 -11.79 -23.52 -22.07
N THR A 121 -12.31 -24.54 -21.39
CA THR A 121 -11.55 -25.33 -20.41
C THR A 121 -10.41 -26.11 -21.09
N LYS A 122 -10.62 -26.58 -22.33
CA LYS A 122 -9.57 -27.23 -23.13
C LYS A 122 -8.51 -26.25 -23.65
N LEU A 123 -8.85 -24.99 -23.87
CA LEU A 123 -7.85 -23.97 -24.24
C LEU A 123 -7.04 -23.49 -23.04
N HIS A 124 -7.60 -23.64 -21.84
CA HIS A 124 -6.93 -23.30 -20.60
C HIS A 124 -5.98 -24.43 -20.11
N PHE A 125 -5.13 -24.98 -20.99
CA PHE A 125 -3.95 -25.74 -20.58
C PHE A 125 -2.77 -24.79 -20.34
N ASN A 126 -2.92 -23.84 -19.42
CA ASN A 126 -1.83 -22.92 -19.11
C ASN A 126 -0.92 -23.52 -18.02
N LYS A 127 0.40 -23.45 -18.22
CA LYS A 127 1.41 -23.95 -17.26
C LYS A 127 1.64 -23.00 -16.07
N SER A 128 0.99 -21.84 -16.08
CA SER A 128 1.17 -20.77 -15.10
C SER A 128 0.15 -20.88 -13.97
N ILE A 129 0.62 -21.33 -12.80
CA ILE A 129 -0.15 -21.46 -11.53
C ILE A 129 -0.75 -20.14 -11.02
N PHE A 130 -0.48 -19.00 -11.66
CA PHE A 130 -0.86 -17.66 -11.18
C PHE A 130 -2.11 -17.07 -11.88
N LEU A 131 -2.56 -17.66 -12.98
CA LEU A 131 -3.69 -17.15 -13.78
C LEU A 131 -4.80 -18.20 -13.90
N GLU A 132 -5.34 -18.61 -12.75
CA GLU A 132 -6.44 -19.55 -12.66
C GLU A 132 -7.79 -18.83 -12.42
N PRO A 133 -8.89 -19.36 -13.00
CA PRO A 133 -10.23 -18.84 -12.77
C PRO A 133 -10.66 -19.15 -11.33
N MET A 134 -11.22 -18.16 -10.64
CA MET A 134 -11.73 -18.34 -9.27
C MET A 134 -13.22 -18.74 -9.25
N GLY A 135 -13.97 -18.35 -10.29
CA GLY A 135 -15.37 -18.68 -10.51
C GLY A 135 -15.57 -19.67 -11.66
N ARG A 136 -16.84 -19.99 -11.92
CA ARG A 136 -17.26 -21.02 -12.91
C ARG A 136 -17.79 -20.42 -14.22
N THR A 137 -17.59 -19.12 -14.40
CA THR A 137 -18.08 -18.40 -15.58
C THR A 137 -17.12 -18.57 -16.74
N ASP A 138 -17.67 -18.80 -17.92
CA ASP A 138 -17.00 -18.73 -19.22
C ASP A 138 -16.25 -17.41 -19.41
N SER A 139 -16.84 -16.32 -18.92
CA SER A 139 -16.31 -14.96 -18.98
C SER A 139 -14.97 -14.82 -18.23
N GLU A 140 -14.81 -15.48 -17.08
CA GLU A 140 -13.54 -15.45 -16.32
C GLU A 140 -12.49 -16.35 -16.96
N LEU A 141 -12.90 -17.48 -17.56
CA LEU A 141 -12.02 -18.32 -18.37
C LEU A 141 -11.45 -17.55 -19.57
N ALA A 142 -12.29 -16.74 -20.24
CA ALA A 142 -11.86 -15.87 -21.34
C ALA A 142 -10.84 -14.83 -20.86
N PHE A 143 -11.04 -14.25 -19.67
CA PHE A 143 -10.09 -13.32 -19.09
C PHE A 143 -8.73 -13.98 -18.79
N CYS A 144 -8.73 -15.15 -18.15
CA CYS A 144 -7.51 -15.90 -17.82
C CYS A 144 -6.78 -16.35 -19.10
N PHE A 145 -7.53 -16.74 -20.14
CA PHE A 145 -6.98 -17.04 -21.46
C PHE A 145 -6.25 -15.82 -22.07
N LEU A 146 -6.89 -14.65 -22.07
CA LEU A 146 -6.27 -13.42 -22.61
C LEU A 146 -5.00 -13.06 -21.84
N LEU A 147 -5.03 -13.08 -20.50
CA LEU A 147 -3.82 -12.80 -19.70
C LEU A 147 -2.72 -13.85 -19.91
N GLY A 148 -3.10 -15.12 -20.11
CA GLY A 148 -2.16 -16.18 -20.49
C GLY A 148 -1.47 -15.87 -21.82
N LYS A 149 -2.21 -15.38 -22.82
CA LYS A 149 -1.63 -14.95 -24.10
C LYS A 149 -0.73 -13.72 -23.96
N VAL A 150 -1.09 -12.76 -23.10
CA VAL A 150 -0.21 -11.62 -22.78
C VAL A 150 1.10 -12.11 -22.16
N GLN A 151 1.04 -13.06 -21.23
CA GLN A 151 2.21 -13.68 -20.60
C GLN A 151 3.08 -14.42 -21.62
N ASP A 152 2.48 -15.27 -22.45
CA ASP A 152 3.19 -16.04 -23.48
C ASP A 152 3.86 -15.14 -24.52
N TYR A 153 3.23 -14.00 -24.85
CA TYR A 153 3.77 -13.00 -25.76
C TYR A 153 4.89 -12.16 -25.11
N GLY A 154 5.00 -12.17 -23.78
CA GLY A 154 5.98 -11.36 -23.03
C GLY A 154 5.61 -9.89 -22.90
N ALA A 155 4.35 -9.53 -23.17
CA ALA A 155 3.87 -8.15 -23.03
C ALA A 155 3.57 -7.81 -21.55
N ARG A 156 3.72 -6.53 -21.20
CA ARG A 156 3.41 -6.03 -19.84
C ARG A 156 2.20 -5.11 -19.82
N ALA A 157 1.90 -4.46 -20.94
CA ALA A 157 0.74 -3.59 -21.16
C ALA A 157 0.05 -3.93 -22.49
N LEU A 158 -1.20 -3.51 -22.67
CA LEU A 158 -1.91 -3.63 -23.95
C LEU A 158 -1.20 -2.89 -25.09
N ALA A 159 -0.44 -1.85 -24.74
CA ALA A 159 0.37 -1.06 -25.66
C ALA A 159 1.53 -1.83 -26.30
N ASP A 160 1.99 -2.90 -25.64
CA ASP A 160 3.16 -3.67 -26.08
C ASP A 160 2.79 -4.76 -27.11
N ILE A 161 1.49 -4.99 -27.31
CA ILE A 161 0.96 -6.06 -28.14
C ILE A 161 0.63 -5.50 -29.52
N ASP A 162 1.12 -6.18 -30.57
CA ASP A 162 0.71 -5.85 -31.92
C ASP A 162 -0.83 -5.96 -32.07
N HIS A 163 -1.46 -4.94 -32.65
CA HIS A 163 -2.92 -4.85 -32.69
C HIS A 163 -3.57 -5.98 -33.50
N GLN A 164 -2.89 -6.52 -34.52
CA GLN A 164 -3.40 -7.65 -35.29
C GLN A 164 -3.30 -8.95 -34.50
N VAL A 165 -2.22 -9.11 -33.71
CA VAL A 165 -2.06 -10.24 -32.79
C VAL A 165 -3.16 -10.19 -31.72
N LEU A 166 -3.40 -9.03 -31.11
CA LEU A 166 -4.49 -8.86 -30.13
C LEU A 166 -5.86 -9.21 -30.75
N LEU A 167 -6.14 -8.74 -31.97
CA LEU A 167 -7.36 -9.10 -32.71
C LEU A 167 -7.50 -10.61 -32.90
N SER A 168 -6.42 -11.32 -33.23
CA SER A 168 -6.45 -12.77 -33.43
C SER A 168 -6.90 -13.54 -32.19
N TRP A 169 -6.54 -13.05 -31.00
CA TRP A 169 -6.94 -13.67 -29.74
C TRP A 169 -8.43 -13.46 -29.48
N PHE A 170 -8.97 -12.28 -29.77
CA PHE A 170 -10.41 -12.02 -29.68
C PHE A 170 -11.21 -12.83 -30.69
N LEU A 171 -10.74 -12.95 -31.93
CA LEU A 171 -11.37 -13.79 -32.95
C LEU A 171 -11.38 -15.27 -32.54
N GLN A 172 -10.31 -15.76 -31.91
CA GLN A 172 -10.28 -17.11 -31.38
C GLN A 172 -11.35 -17.34 -30.32
N LEU A 173 -11.63 -16.34 -29.47
CA LEU A 173 -12.73 -16.39 -28.51
C LEU A 173 -14.11 -16.32 -29.20
N ASP A 174 -14.23 -15.47 -30.22
CA ASP A 174 -15.45 -15.32 -31.03
C ASP A 174 -15.82 -16.60 -31.80
N ASP A 175 -14.86 -17.45 -32.18
CA ASP A 175 -15.15 -18.75 -32.79
C ASP A 175 -15.90 -19.72 -31.84
N MET A 176 -15.84 -19.47 -30.53
CA MET A 176 -16.42 -20.33 -29.49
C MET A 176 -17.78 -19.86 -28.96
N GLY A 177 -18.30 -18.73 -29.44
CA GLY A 177 -19.61 -18.23 -29.04
C GLY A 177 -19.74 -16.71 -29.20
N SER A 178 -20.71 -16.11 -28.50
CA SER A 178 -20.87 -14.65 -28.49
C SER A 178 -19.83 -14.02 -27.57
N ALA A 179 -19.12 -13.01 -28.07
CA ALA A 179 -17.87 -12.52 -27.46
C ALA A 179 -17.79 -10.98 -27.42
N ASP A 180 -18.79 -10.28 -26.88
CA ASP A 180 -18.67 -8.83 -26.70
C ASP A 180 -17.79 -8.54 -25.49
N MET A 181 -16.57 -8.06 -25.71
CA MET A 181 -15.53 -8.01 -24.68
C MET A 181 -14.89 -6.64 -24.58
N VAL A 182 -14.59 -6.22 -23.35
CA VAL A 182 -13.81 -5.02 -23.09
C VAL A 182 -12.73 -5.35 -22.06
N ILE A 183 -11.49 -4.99 -22.36
CA ILE A 183 -10.33 -5.17 -21.48
C ILE A 183 -9.57 -3.86 -21.32
N SER A 184 -9.03 -3.62 -20.13
CA SER A 184 -8.12 -2.51 -19.89
C SER A 184 -7.02 -2.87 -18.91
N ASP A 185 -5.89 -2.21 -19.10
CA ASP A 185 -4.70 -2.29 -18.27
C ASP A 185 -4.51 -0.99 -17.42
N GLY A 186 -5.54 -0.13 -17.39
CA GLY A 186 -5.57 1.17 -16.71
C GLY A 186 -5.28 2.36 -17.61
N THR A 187 -4.61 2.16 -18.76
CA THR A 187 -4.28 3.25 -19.69
C THR A 187 -4.94 3.06 -21.06
N THR A 188 -4.96 1.83 -21.55
CA THR A 188 -5.54 1.45 -22.84
C THR A 188 -6.83 0.69 -22.60
N VAL A 189 -7.86 0.98 -23.39
CA VAL A 189 -9.13 0.25 -23.40
C VAL A 189 -9.28 -0.39 -24.77
N ALA A 190 -9.38 -1.72 -24.81
CA ALA A 190 -9.65 -2.48 -26.03
C ALA A 190 -11.07 -3.05 -25.94
N ALA A 191 -11.92 -2.69 -26.91
CA ALA A 191 -13.31 -3.13 -27.00
C ALA A 191 -13.51 -3.93 -28.30
N PHE A 192 -14.02 -5.15 -28.18
CA PHE A 192 -14.27 -6.07 -29.27
C PHE A 192 -15.76 -6.39 -29.35
N TYR A 193 -16.31 -6.33 -30.57
CA TYR A 193 -17.69 -6.71 -30.87
C TYR A 193 -17.71 -8.03 -31.62
N GLY A 194 -18.31 -9.06 -31.00
CA GLY A 194 -18.33 -10.42 -31.52
C GLY A 194 -19.17 -10.57 -32.78
N SER A 195 -18.83 -11.52 -33.65
CA SER A 195 -19.61 -11.80 -34.86
C SER A 195 -20.89 -12.59 -34.56
N GLN A 196 -20.88 -13.38 -33.48
CA GLN A 196 -21.99 -14.22 -33.05
C GLN A 196 -22.93 -13.54 -32.05
N SER A 197 -22.68 -12.27 -31.71
CA SER A 197 -23.47 -11.54 -30.72
C SER A 197 -24.86 -11.16 -31.23
N GLU A 198 -25.87 -11.36 -30.36
CA GLU A 198 -27.27 -10.98 -30.62
C GLU A 198 -27.53 -9.49 -30.29
N THR A 199 -26.71 -8.91 -29.42
CA THR A 199 -26.74 -7.49 -29.05
C THR A 199 -25.86 -6.65 -29.97
N GLN A 200 -26.12 -5.35 -30.06
CA GLN A 200 -25.30 -4.40 -30.82
C GLN A 200 -24.41 -3.62 -29.84
N MET A 201 -23.12 -3.48 -30.14
CA MET A 201 -22.25 -2.53 -29.44
C MET A 201 -22.12 -1.20 -30.19
N PHE A 202 -21.95 -0.13 -29.44
CA PHE A 202 -21.77 1.24 -29.91
C PHE A 202 -20.52 1.85 -29.31
N TYR A 203 -19.95 2.81 -30.03
CA TYR A 203 -18.88 3.65 -29.52
C TYR A 203 -19.12 5.11 -29.91
N GLY A 204 -18.68 6.04 -29.06
CA GLY A 204 -18.85 7.46 -29.29
C GLY A 204 -17.68 8.24 -28.72
N ARG A 205 -17.32 9.36 -29.35
CA ARG A 205 -16.35 10.30 -28.80
C ARG A 205 -17.07 11.53 -28.26
N LEU A 206 -17.03 11.70 -26.95
CA LEU A 206 -17.56 12.88 -26.29
C LEU A 206 -16.58 14.04 -26.47
N LYS A 207 -17.11 15.17 -26.95
CA LYS A 207 -16.36 16.41 -27.13
C LYS A 207 -17.08 17.55 -26.38
N PRO A 208 -16.36 18.43 -25.69
CA PRO A 208 -16.97 19.59 -25.05
C PRO A 208 -17.57 20.55 -26.10
N PRO A 209 -18.58 21.35 -25.73
CA PRO A 209 -19.22 21.40 -24.40
C PRO A 209 -20.18 20.23 -24.17
N HIS A 210 -20.16 19.69 -22.95
CA HIS A 210 -21.10 18.63 -22.54
C HIS A 210 -22.42 19.24 -22.08
N GLY A 211 -23.54 18.60 -22.40
CA GLY A 211 -24.86 19.09 -22.00
C GLY A 211 -25.08 18.95 -20.48
N GLU A 212 -25.67 19.98 -19.85
CA GLU A 212 -25.94 19.99 -18.39
C GLU A 212 -26.82 18.82 -17.92
N ARG A 213 -27.67 18.30 -18.81
CA ARG A 213 -28.54 17.17 -18.51
C ARG A 213 -27.80 15.82 -18.52
N GLY A 214 -26.59 15.74 -19.06
CA GLY A 214 -25.86 14.48 -19.21
C GLY A 214 -26.41 13.58 -20.32
N TYR A 215 -26.02 12.31 -20.28
CA TYR A 215 -26.31 11.26 -21.25
C TYR A 215 -27.21 10.20 -20.61
N HIS A 216 -28.29 9.80 -21.29
CA HIS A 216 -29.26 8.85 -20.75
C HIS A 216 -29.54 7.70 -21.72
N SER A 217 -29.46 6.49 -21.21
CA SER A 217 -29.96 5.27 -21.82
C SER A 217 -30.98 4.60 -20.89
N GLU A 218 -31.50 3.44 -21.31
CA GLU A 218 -32.39 2.62 -20.49
C GLU A 218 -31.68 1.98 -19.30
N SER A 219 -30.40 1.66 -19.44
CA SER A 219 -29.60 0.90 -18.47
C SER A 219 -28.64 1.74 -17.65
N ALA A 220 -28.29 2.93 -18.11
CA ALA A 220 -27.43 3.85 -17.37
C ALA A 220 -27.71 5.32 -17.73
N SER A 221 -27.24 6.22 -16.90
CA SER A 221 -27.05 7.62 -17.23
C SER A 221 -25.72 8.09 -16.69
N PHE A 222 -25.08 9.04 -17.38
CA PHE A 222 -23.89 9.68 -16.85
C PHE A 222 -23.78 11.16 -17.19
N ALA A 223 -23.10 11.93 -16.35
CA ALA A 223 -22.87 13.36 -16.57
C ALA A 223 -21.43 13.76 -16.24
N LEU A 224 -20.91 14.73 -17.02
CA LEU A 224 -19.62 15.39 -16.79
C LEU A 224 -19.86 16.81 -16.24
N ASN A 225 -20.60 16.89 -15.14
CA ASN A 225 -21.04 18.14 -14.51
C ASN A 225 -20.03 18.72 -13.51
N ASN A 226 -18.96 17.99 -13.17
CA ASN A 226 -17.87 18.54 -12.37
C ASN A 226 -17.17 19.68 -13.14
N PRO A 227 -16.99 20.88 -12.55
CA PRO A 227 -16.30 22.00 -13.19
C PRO A 227 -14.89 21.67 -13.72
N ARG A 228 -14.22 20.67 -13.13
CA ARG A 228 -12.89 20.21 -13.57
C ARG A 228 -12.93 19.31 -14.81
N ASP A 229 -14.10 18.79 -15.17
CA ASP A 229 -14.30 17.80 -16.23
C ASP A 229 -15.03 18.37 -17.45
N THR A 230 -15.49 19.64 -17.38
CA THR A 230 -16.30 20.31 -18.41
C THR A 230 -15.63 20.35 -19.79
N PHE A 231 -14.30 20.32 -19.84
CA PHE A 231 -13.51 20.35 -21.09
C PHE A 231 -12.87 19.00 -21.46
N ARG A 232 -13.20 17.91 -20.75
CA ARG A 232 -12.62 16.59 -21.01
C ARG A 232 -13.20 15.96 -22.27
N THR A 233 -12.37 15.23 -23.00
CA THR A 233 -12.84 14.34 -24.07
C THR A 233 -12.79 12.89 -23.60
N ALA A 234 -13.73 12.09 -24.09
CA ALA A 234 -13.81 10.68 -23.72
C ALA A 234 -14.18 9.81 -24.92
N MET A 235 -13.53 8.65 -25.05
CA MET A 235 -14.03 7.54 -25.85
C MET A 235 -14.92 6.68 -24.95
N VAL A 236 -16.14 6.42 -25.38
CA VAL A 236 -17.12 5.65 -24.63
C VAL A 236 -17.57 4.46 -25.47
N PHE A 237 -17.63 3.28 -24.86
CA PHE A 237 -18.15 2.05 -25.44
C PHE A 237 -19.37 1.61 -24.66
N CYS A 238 -20.47 1.28 -25.35
CA CYS A 238 -21.71 0.86 -24.69
C CYS A 238 -22.49 -0.19 -25.49
N SER A 239 -23.24 -1.04 -24.78
CA SER A 239 -24.20 -1.99 -25.39
C SER A 239 -25.56 -1.37 -25.69
N ALA A 240 -25.91 -0.27 -25.01
CA ALA A 240 -27.12 0.49 -25.25
C ALA A 240 -26.75 1.94 -25.60
N PRO A 241 -27.19 2.47 -26.76
CA PRO A 241 -26.86 3.83 -27.15
C PRO A 241 -27.58 4.82 -26.21
N PHE A 242 -26.90 5.94 -25.93
CA PHE A 242 -27.53 7.03 -25.18
C PHE A 242 -28.32 7.92 -26.14
N ARG A 243 -29.38 8.56 -25.64
CA ARG A 243 -30.24 9.43 -26.45
C ARG A 243 -29.50 10.66 -26.94
N GLU A 244 -28.58 11.16 -26.12
CA GLU A 244 -27.73 12.31 -26.39
C GLU A 244 -26.37 11.85 -26.92
N GLY A 245 -25.78 12.57 -27.87
CA GLY A 245 -24.45 12.28 -28.43
C GLY A 245 -24.46 11.54 -29.78
N ASP A 246 -23.28 11.45 -30.39
CA ASP A 246 -23.05 10.74 -31.66
C ASP A 246 -22.50 9.34 -31.37
N TRP A 247 -23.37 8.33 -31.50
CA TRP A 247 -23.07 6.93 -31.20
C TRP A 247 -23.02 6.11 -32.49
N LYS A 248 -21.84 5.59 -32.80
CA LYS A 248 -21.60 4.77 -33.98
C LYS A 248 -21.74 3.29 -33.63
N PRO A 249 -22.52 2.50 -34.40
CA PRO A 249 -22.56 1.06 -34.22
C PRO A 249 -21.21 0.44 -34.59
N MET A 250 -20.72 -0.47 -33.76
CA MET A 250 -19.56 -1.30 -34.08
C MET A 250 -19.93 -2.36 -35.13
N GLN A 251 -18.99 -2.69 -36.02
CA GLN A 251 -19.14 -3.74 -37.01
C GLN A 251 -18.81 -5.11 -36.40
N LYS A 252 -19.46 -6.17 -36.87
CA LYS A 252 -19.15 -7.54 -36.40
C LYS A 252 -17.68 -7.87 -36.57
N ALA A 253 -17.10 -8.52 -35.56
CA ALA A 253 -15.67 -8.82 -35.46
C ALA A 253 -14.77 -7.56 -35.50
N GLN A 254 -15.27 -6.42 -35.00
CA GLN A 254 -14.49 -5.18 -34.92
C GLN A 254 -13.82 -5.05 -33.55
N LEU A 255 -12.52 -4.80 -33.56
CA LEU A 255 -11.73 -4.41 -32.39
C LEU A 255 -11.43 -2.92 -32.49
N ILE A 256 -11.77 -2.15 -31.46
CA ILE A 256 -11.40 -0.74 -31.32
C ILE A 256 -10.51 -0.58 -30.09
N ILE A 257 -9.39 0.09 -30.27
CA ILE A 257 -8.44 0.40 -29.20
C ILE A 257 -8.49 1.90 -28.95
N ALA A 258 -8.79 2.28 -27.72
CA ALA A 258 -8.76 3.65 -27.24
C ALA A 258 -7.69 3.84 -26.16
N ARG A 259 -7.06 5.01 -26.16
CA ARG A 259 -6.08 5.41 -25.14
C ARG A 259 -6.21 6.91 -24.92
N ARG A 260 -6.29 7.32 -23.65
CA ARG A 260 -6.36 8.74 -23.26
C ARG A 260 -7.41 9.52 -24.08
N GLY A 261 -8.64 9.02 -24.17
CA GLY A 261 -9.72 9.73 -24.89
C GLY A 261 -9.59 9.77 -26.41
N ASN A 262 -8.63 9.06 -27.00
CA ASN A 262 -8.45 8.97 -28.45
C ASN A 262 -8.62 7.54 -28.95
N LEU A 263 -9.20 7.39 -30.15
CA LEU A 263 -9.18 6.13 -30.91
C LEU A 263 -7.79 5.96 -31.51
N VAL A 264 -7.07 4.93 -31.05
CA VAL A 264 -5.70 4.60 -31.48
C VAL A 264 -5.74 3.72 -32.72
N TRP A 265 -6.64 2.74 -32.76
CA TRP A 265 -6.69 1.77 -33.83
C TRP A 265 -8.04 1.09 -33.94
N THR A 266 -8.39 0.68 -35.16
CA THR A 266 -9.52 -0.20 -35.45
C THR A 266 -9.21 -1.07 -36.67
N ASN A 267 -9.64 -2.34 -36.65
CA ASN A 267 -9.47 -3.25 -37.78
C ASN A 267 -10.45 -2.99 -38.94
N LYS A 268 -11.57 -2.31 -38.65
CA LYS A 268 -12.56 -1.92 -39.65
C LYS A 268 -12.59 -0.40 -39.73
N LYS A 269 -12.13 0.15 -40.85
CA LYS A 269 -12.20 1.60 -41.11
C LYS A 269 -13.64 1.97 -41.44
N ASP A 270 -14.15 3.02 -40.79
CA ASP A 270 -15.40 3.66 -41.21
C ASP A 270 -15.22 4.17 -42.64
N ASP A 271 -16.16 3.80 -43.52
CA ASP A 271 -16.22 4.38 -44.86
C ASP A 271 -16.62 5.87 -44.73
N LYS A 272 -15.69 6.74 -45.15
CA LYS A 272 -15.76 8.21 -45.28
C LYS A 272 -15.79 9.04 -43.97
N THR A 273 -14.63 9.65 -43.66
CA THR A 273 -14.42 11.12 -43.76
C THR A 273 -12.94 11.46 -43.53
N LEU A 274 -12.24 11.88 -44.61
CA LEU A 274 -11.10 12.80 -44.54
C LEU A 274 -11.66 14.21 -44.26
N PRO A 275 -10.99 15.08 -43.48
CA PRO A 275 -9.78 15.79 -43.93
C PRO A 275 -8.76 16.04 -42.78
N ALA A 276 -7.53 16.53 -42.94
CA ALA A 276 -6.64 16.84 -44.05
C ALA A 276 -5.22 16.54 -43.55
N GLN A 277 -4.34 16.10 -44.44
CA GLN A 277 -2.90 16.08 -44.18
C GLN A 277 -2.42 17.53 -43.98
N GLN A 278 -1.81 17.83 -42.84
CA GLN A 278 -0.88 18.96 -42.75
C GLN A 278 0.54 18.42 -42.99
N PRO A 279 1.36 19.09 -43.82
CA PRO A 279 2.64 18.56 -44.25
C PRO A 279 3.69 18.63 -43.15
N LEU A 280 4.57 17.63 -43.18
CA LEU A 280 5.86 17.65 -42.51
C LEU A 280 6.65 18.88 -42.96
N HIS A 281 7.09 19.70 -42.02
CA HIS A 281 8.21 20.61 -42.23
C HIS A 281 9.16 20.49 -41.04
N GLU A 282 10.20 19.67 -41.24
CA GLU A 282 11.50 19.95 -40.65
C GLU A 282 12.08 21.16 -41.37
N GLN A 283 12.61 22.11 -40.61
CA GLN A 283 13.68 22.99 -41.08
C GLN A 283 14.38 23.64 -39.87
N GLU A 284 15.55 23.13 -39.54
CA GLU A 284 16.66 23.97 -39.09
C GLU A 284 17.13 24.81 -40.29
N GLY A 285 17.29 26.12 -40.11
CA GLY A 285 17.84 26.98 -41.16
C GLY A 285 17.50 28.47 -41.01
N HIS A 286 18.29 29.15 -40.20
CA HIS A 286 18.65 30.58 -40.21
C HIS A 286 17.85 31.64 -41.03
N LEU A 287 17.48 32.68 -40.28
CA LEU A 287 17.69 34.13 -40.50
C LEU A 287 16.68 34.99 -41.31
N GLN A 288 16.31 36.08 -40.59
CA GLN A 288 15.89 37.43 -41.01
C GLN A 288 14.43 37.68 -41.41
N GLY A 289 13.78 38.61 -40.67
CA GLY A 289 12.64 39.37 -41.18
C GLY A 289 11.60 39.88 -40.18
N THR A 290 11.95 40.92 -39.41
CA THR A 290 11.07 42.03 -38.95
C THR A 290 9.74 41.76 -38.21
N ARG A 291 9.77 42.10 -36.90
CA ARG A 291 8.64 42.35 -36.00
C ARG A 291 7.65 43.42 -36.52
N THR A 292 6.36 43.16 -36.35
CA THR A 292 5.37 44.19 -35.99
C THR A 292 4.53 43.70 -34.79
N VAL A 293 4.58 44.47 -33.71
CA VAL A 293 3.90 44.23 -32.44
C VAL A 293 2.70 45.16 -32.37
N GLN A 294 1.51 44.62 -32.14
CA GLN A 294 0.39 45.38 -31.55
C GLN A 294 0.24 44.96 -30.09
N PRO A 295 0.22 45.91 -29.13
CA PRO A 295 0.17 45.60 -27.69
C PRO A 295 -1.28 45.37 -27.23
N ASN A 296 -1.58 44.17 -26.73
CA ASN A 296 -2.83 43.88 -26.03
C ASN A 296 -2.79 44.42 -24.59
N LEU A 297 -2.98 45.73 -24.44
CA LEU A 297 -3.04 46.43 -23.13
C LEU A 297 -4.16 45.94 -22.19
N PHE A 298 -5.16 45.22 -22.69
CA PHE A 298 -6.31 44.76 -21.89
C PHE A 298 -6.05 43.47 -21.10
N ALA A 299 -5.20 42.56 -21.61
CA ALA A 299 -4.91 41.30 -20.93
C ALA A 299 -4.02 41.51 -19.70
N ASP A 300 -3.05 42.43 -19.80
CA ASP A 300 -2.12 42.72 -18.71
C ASP A 300 -2.81 43.43 -17.53
N GLN A 301 -3.81 44.29 -17.79
CA GLN A 301 -4.56 44.96 -16.72
C GLN A 301 -5.46 43.99 -15.94
N GLN A 302 -6.11 43.02 -16.61
CA GLN A 302 -6.92 42.01 -15.93
C GLN A 302 -6.07 40.99 -15.15
N ALA A 303 -4.91 40.59 -15.69
CA ALA A 303 -3.97 39.72 -15.00
C ALA A 303 -3.39 40.40 -13.74
N GLN A 304 -3.06 41.69 -13.83
CA GLN A 304 -2.58 42.46 -12.67
C GLN A 304 -3.67 42.67 -11.61
N ALA A 305 -4.92 42.92 -12.02
CA ALA A 305 -6.03 43.05 -11.09
C ALA A 305 -6.37 41.74 -10.35
N GLN A 306 -6.28 40.58 -11.03
CA GLN A 306 -6.44 39.26 -10.40
C GLN A 306 -5.28 38.90 -9.47
N GLN A 307 -4.04 39.23 -9.83
CA GLN A 307 -2.91 39.02 -8.93
C GLN A 307 -3.03 39.89 -7.66
N LEU A 308 -3.44 41.15 -7.79
CA LEU A 308 -3.64 42.04 -6.64
C LEU A 308 -4.78 41.56 -5.72
N SER A 309 -5.88 41.03 -6.28
CA SER A 309 -6.98 40.49 -5.47
C SER A 309 -6.60 39.20 -4.74
N ILE A 310 -5.81 38.32 -5.37
CA ILE A 310 -5.28 37.10 -4.73
C ILE A 310 -4.29 37.49 -3.62
N VAL A 311 -3.40 38.45 -3.86
CA VAL A 311 -2.45 38.94 -2.85
C VAL A 311 -3.17 39.61 -1.68
N GLN A 312 -4.22 40.40 -1.93
CA GLN A 312 -5.05 40.98 -0.88
C GLN A 312 -5.84 39.90 -0.11
N SER A 313 -6.34 38.88 -0.80
CA SER A 313 -7.05 37.75 -0.17
C SER A 313 -6.11 36.93 0.72
N LEU A 314 -4.85 36.73 0.30
CA LEU A 314 -3.80 36.08 1.09
C LEU A 314 -3.36 36.94 2.28
N GLN A 315 -3.30 38.27 2.11
CA GLN A 315 -3.01 39.21 3.21
C GLN A 315 -4.15 39.30 4.25
N GLN A 316 -5.38 38.94 3.87
CA GLN A 316 -6.53 38.85 4.77
C GLN A 316 -6.61 37.51 5.53
N MET A 317 -5.90 36.46 5.11
CA MET A 317 -5.75 35.21 5.88
C MET A 317 -4.76 35.39 7.04
N LYS A 318 -5.12 36.24 8.01
CA LYS A 318 -4.49 36.21 9.33
C LYS A 318 -4.88 34.88 9.98
N THR A 319 -3.88 34.08 10.34
CA THR A 319 -3.90 32.76 11.03
C THR A 319 -4.10 31.50 10.18
N VAL A 320 -3.23 31.29 9.18
CA VAL A 320 -2.72 29.92 8.92
C VAL A 320 -1.20 29.98 9.11
N GLN A 321 -0.72 29.55 10.28
CA GLN A 321 0.71 29.33 10.48
C GLN A 321 1.16 28.29 9.45
N HIS A 322 2.02 28.70 8.53
CA HIS A 322 2.63 27.82 7.53
C HIS A 322 3.73 27.00 8.19
N ASN A 323 3.36 26.07 9.07
CA ASN A 323 4.30 25.07 9.54
C ASN A 323 4.39 24.01 8.45
N ILE A 324 5.44 24.09 7.63
CA ILE A 324 5.79 23.02 6.68
C ILE A 324 6.02 21.76 7.51
N LEU A 325 5.06 20.84 7.51
CA LEU A 325 5.19 19.51 8.12
C LEU A 325 6.12 18.66 7.24
N ASN A 326 7.44 18.85 7.39
CA ASN A 326 8.43 17.93 6.85
C ASN A 326 9.01 17.07 7.98
N VAL A 327 9.79 16.04 7.65
CA VAL A 327 10.46 15.18 8.65
C VAL A 327 11.25 16.00 9.67
N ARG A 328 11.84 17.13 9.26
CA ARG A 328 12.57 18.04 10.15
C ARG A 328 11.66 18.80 11.12
N SER A 329 10.38 19.00 10.83
CA SER A 329 9.45 19.65 11.76
C SER A 329 9.27 18.86 13.08
N LEU A 330 9.59 17.56 13.09
CA LEU A 330 9.61 16.73 14.31
C LEU A 330 10.85 16.99 15.19
N THR A 331 11.91 17.52 14.60
CA THR A 331 13.15 17.91 15.29
C THR A 331 13.20 19.40 15.58
N HIS A 332 12.08 20.11 15.43
CA HIS A 332 11.94 21.53 15.78
C HIS A 332 10.76 21.70 16.75
N ALA A 333 10.84 22.65 17.67
CA ALA A 333 9.72 23.03 18.52
C ALA A 333 8.61 23.71 17.68
N PRO A 334 7.37 23.85 18.21
CA PRO A 334 6.26 24.46 17.48
C PRO A 334 6.52 25.89 16.97
N ASP A 335 7.48 26.59 17.58
CA ASP A 335 7.96 27.92 17.19
C ASP A 335 9.03 27.90 16.09
N GLY A 336 9.42 26.72 15.61
CA GLY A 336 10.42 26.52 14.57
C GLY A 336 11.87 26.51 15.06
N THR A 337 12.13 26.52 16.37
CA THR A 337 13.49 26.38 16.90
C THR A 337 13.95 24.91 16.83
N PRO A 338 15.16 24.60 16.31
CA PRO A 338 15.64 23.23 16.28
C PRO A 338 15.82 22.70 17.71
N LEU A 339 15.26 21.52 17.96
CA LEU A 339 15.41 20.81 19.22
C LEU A 339 16.88 20.38 19.40
N THR A 340 17.31 20.33 20.66
CA THR A 340 18.67 19.89 21.02
C THR A 340 18.93 18.50 20.46
N PHE A 341 20.10 18.25 19.90
CA PHE A 341 20.54 16.91 19.51
C PHE A 341 21.75 16.49 20.34
N ARG A 342 21.88 15.18 20.55
CA ARG A 342 23.06 14.58 21.17
C ARG A 342 23.74 13.67 20.16
N THR A 343 25.06 13.70 20.12
CA THR A 343 25.86 12.90 19.18
C THR A 343 26.58 11.82 19.96
N TYR A 344 26.55 10.59 19.45
CA TYR A 344 27.21 9.47 20.09
C TYR A 344 28.08 8.69 19.11
N ASP A 345 29.27 8.33 19.56
CA ASP A 345 30.14 7.33 18.94
C ASP A 345 29.92 6.00 19.66
N VAL A 346 29.36 5.04 18.93
CA VAL A 346 29.06 3.70 19.43
C VAL A 346 29.96 2.68 18.74
N VAL A 347 30.59 1.83 19.54
CA VAL A 347 31.35 0.68 19.07
C VAL A 347 30.73 -0.57 19.68
N HIS A 348 30.15 -1.41 18.83
CA HIS A 348 29.72 -2.76 19.18
C HIS A 348 30.78 -3.74 18.66
N SER A 349 31.32 -4.59 19.54
CA SER A 349 32.16 -5.72 19.15
C SER A 349 31.58 -7.02 19.69
N THR A 350 31.41 -8.01 18.83
CA THR A 350 31.06 -9.37 19.18
C THR A 350 32.18 -10.31 18.71
N GLU A 351 32.76 -11.06 19.65
CA GLU A 351 33.81 -12.05 19.40
C GLU A 351 33.33 -13.45 19.73
N TYR A 352 33.40 -14.35 18.75
CA TYR A 352 33.22 -15.78 18.91
C TYR A 352 34.58 -16.48 18.84
N ASN A 353 34.87 -17.32 19.84
CA ASN A 353 35.99 -18.25 19.80
C ASN A 353 35.45 -19.68 19.82
N TYR A 354 35.78 -20.45 18.80
CA TYR A 354 35.34 -21.84 18.65
C TYR A 354 36.45 -22.82 19.05
N GLU A 355 36.05 -23.94 19.66
CA GLU A 355 36.97 -25.03 20.04
C GLU A 355 37.67 -25.63 18.80
N HIS A 356 36.89 -25.87 17.74
CA HIS A 356 37.32 -26.37 16.44
C HIS A 356 37.02 -25.35 15.33
N GLU A 357 37.68 -25.49 14.19
CA GLU A 357 37.42 -24.62 13.04
C GLU A 357 35.99 -24.79 12.55
N VAL A 358 35.35 -23.68 12.24
CA VAL A 358 34.06 -23.63 11.57
C VAL A 358 34.35 -23.61 10.07
N GLU A 359 33.94 -24.65 9.35
CA GLU A 359 34.20 -24.78 7.92
C GLU A 359 33.19 -24.00 7.08
N HIS A 360 31.92 -24.00 7.48
CA HIS A 360 30.85 -23.33 6.77
C HIS A 360 29.80 -22.78 7.74
N SER A 361 29.52 -21.49 7.64
CA SER A 361 28.51 -20.82 8.45
C SER A 361 27.81 -19.70 7.68
N THR A 362 26.53 -19.50 7.95
CA THR A 362 25.78 -18.32 7.52
C THR A 362 25.37 -17.49 8.72
N HIS A 363 25.45 -16.17 8.59
CA HIS A 363 25.13 -15.21 9.62
C HIS A 363 24.15 -14.16 9.11
N SER A 364 23.38 -13.57 10.01
CA SER A 364 22.49 -12.45 9.78
C SER A 364 22.81 -11.37 10.80
N PHE A 365 23.18 -10.20 10.32
CA PHE A 365 23.57 -9.05 11.13
C PHE A 365 22.57 -7.91 10.98
N ARG A 366 22.07 -7.41 12.11
CA ARG A 366 21.19 -6.25 12.25
C ARG A 366 21.81 -5.27 13.23
N LEU A 367 23.04 -4.84 12.93
CA LEU A 367 23.85 -3.99 13.80
C LEU A 367 23.84 -2.51 13.40
N MET A 368 23.38 -2.21 12.18
CA MET A 368 23.34 -0.84 11.66
C MET A 368 22.18 -0.06 12.29
N PRO A 369 22.42 1.12 12.88
CA PRO A 369 21.36 1.96 13.42
C PRO A 369 20.33 2.37 12.35
N VAL A 370 19.08 2.56 12.77
CA VAL A 370 18.01 3.05 11.90
C VAL A 370 18.17 4.54 11.62
N GLU A 371 17.85 4.95 10.40
CA GLU A 371 17.72 6.35 10.02
C GLU A 371 16.22 6.71 9.98
N ASP A 372 15.82 7.69 10.79
CA ASP A 372 14.43 8.13 10.89
C ASP A 372 14.32 9.62 11.22
N ALA A 373 13.10 10.07 11.52
CA ALA A 373 12.83 11.49 11.76
C ALA A 373 13.59 12.09 12.94
N VAL A 374 13.99 11.31 13.94
CA VAL A 374 14.67 11.82 15.14
C VAL A 374 16.03 11.15 15.39
N GLN A 375 16.50 10.31 14.46
CA GLN A 375 17.82 9.68 14.51
C GLN A 375 18.49 9.74 13.12
N GLU A 376 19.63 10.42 13.06
CA GLU A 376 20.47 10.58 11.86
C GLU A 376 21.76 9.76 12.03
N VAL A 377 22.04 8.87 11.09
CA VAL A 377 23.27 8.07 11.06
C VAL A 377 24.32 8.84 10.25
N VAL A 378 25.29 9.45 10.92
CA VAL A 378 26.34 10.25 10.27
C VAL A 378 27.34 9.34 9.56
N ASN A 379 27.73 8.26 10.24
CA ASN A 379 28.61 7.24 9.67
C ASN A 379 28.34 5.90 10.36
N CYS A 380 28.41 4.80 9.63
CA CYS A 380 28.34 3.47 10.18
C CYS A 380 29.22 2.52 9.37
N THR A 381 30.16 1.86 10.05
CA THR A 381 31.06 0.88 9.44
C THR A 381 30.93 -0.44 10.17
N LEU A 382 30.64 -1.51 9.42
CA LEU A 382 30.66 -2.89 9.91
C LEU A 382 31.90 -3.59 9.34
N SER A 383 32.66 -4.26 10.20
CA SER A 383 33.83 -5.05 9.86
C SER A 383 33.70 -6.45 10.42
N ILE A 384 34.00 -7.45 9.59
CA ILE A 384 33.93 -8.87 9.94
C ILE A 384 35.32 -9.45 9.68
N SER A 385 35.87 -10.19 10.64
CA SER A 385 37.26 -10.68 10.56
C SER A 385 37.46 -11.83 9.57
N ALA A 386 36.40 -12.58 9.27
CA ALA A 386 36.43 -13.69 8.33
C ALA A 386 35.93 -13.25 6.96
N GLU A 387 36.60 -13.68 5.89
CA GLU A 387 36.19 -13.38 4.52
C GLU A 387 34.98 -14.22 4.12
N GLY A 388 34.00 -13.58 3.51
CA GLY A 388 32.74 -14.17 3.08
C GLY A 388 31.99 -13.25 2.12
N GLU A 389 30.87 -13.75 1.62
CA GLU A 389 29.98 -13.03 0.71
C GLU A 389 28.86 -12.36 1.50
N ASP A 390 28.65 -11.05 1.28
CA ASP A 390 27.58 -10.28 1.91
C ASP A 390 26.42 -10.02 0.93
N MET A 391 25.19 -10.16 1.45
CA MET A 391 23.96 -9.72 0.80
C MET A 391 23.25 -8.75 1.74
N ARG A 392 23.18 -7.49 1.33
CA ARG A 392 22.54 -6.42 2.11
C ARG A 392 21.12 -6.19 1.62
N PHE A 393 20.19 -6.08 2.55
CA PHE A 393 18.79 -5.84 2.23
C PHE A 393 18.08 -5.17 3.41
N GLN A 394 16.93 -4.57 3.11
CA GLN A 394 16.00 -4.12 4.13
C GLN A 394 14.97 -5.23 4.38
N ASP A 395 14.80 -5.64 5.63
CA ASP A 395 13.78 -6.64 5.98
C ASP A 395 12.36 -6.02 6.01
N VAL A 396 11.34 -6.87 6.23
CA VAL A 396 9.93 -6.44 6.25
C VAL A 396 9.61 -5.42 7.36
N PHE A 397 10.47 -5.32 8.39
CA PHE A 397 10.33 -4.37 9.50
C PHE A 397 11.07 -3.06 9.24
N GLY A 398 11.78 -2.95 8.12
CA GLY A 398 12.57 -1.80 7.76
C GLY A 398 14.00 -1.83 8.30
N ASN A 399 14.45 -2.94 8.89
CA ASN A 399 15.81 -3.03 9.45
C ASN A 399 16.84 -3.22 8.34
N GLN A 400 17.97 -2.53 8.46
CA GLN A 400 19.15 -2.76 7.62
C GLN A 400 19.80 -4.08 8.04
N SER A 401 19.66 -5.09 7.18
CA SER A 401 20.08 -6.47 7.45
C SER A 401 21.17 -6.90 6.47
N ILE A 402 22.10 -7.71 6.97
CA ILE A 402 23.19 -8.29 6.16
C ILE A 402 23.16 -9.80 6.36
N HIS A 403 22.92 -10.54 5.29
CA HIS A 403 23.18 -11.98 5.25
C HIS A 403 24.64 -12.20 4.83
N TYR A 404 25.39 -12.97 5.61
CA TYR A 404 26.83 -13.17 5.43
C TYR A 404 27.18 -14.65 5.39
N SER A 405 27.73 -15.12 4.28
CA SER A 405 28.12 -16.53 4.10
C SER A 405 29.65 -16.66 4.16
N ILE A 406 30.14 -17.50 5.08
CA ILE A 406 31.56 -17.77 5.27
C ILE A 406 31.85 -19.23 4.93
N ILE A 407 32.67 -19.44 3.91
CA ILE A 407 33.05 -20.78 3.40
C ILE A 407 34.52 -21.10 3.72
N LYS A 408 35.33 -20.07 4.06
CA LYS A 408 36.71 -20.28 4.48
C LYS A 408 36.75 -20.68 5.96
N PRO A 409 37.46 -21.76 6.34
CA PRO A 409 37.56 -22.17 7.73
C PRO A 409 38.12 -21.07 8.64
N TYR A 410 37.49 -20.86 9.79
CA TYR A 410 37.95 -19.92 10.81
C TYR A 410 37.75 -20.48 12.22
N LYS A 411 38.62 -20.08 13.14
CA LYS A 411 38.51 -20.43 14.57
C LYS A 411 38.00 -19.28 15.43
N LYS A 412 38.24 -18.04 15.00
CA LYS A 412 37.79 -16.82 15.67
C LYS A 412 37.02 -15.94 14.68
N LEU A 413 35.84 -15.48 15.08
CA LEU A 413 35.02 -14.51 14.34
C LEU A 413 34.84 -13.26 15.17
N THR A 414 35.30 -12.12 14.66
CA THR A 414 35.11 -10.81 15.28
C THR A 414 34.23 -9.97 14.37
N ILE A 415 33.13 -9.47 14.92
CA ILE A 415 32.18 -8.60 14.24
C ILE A 415 32.20 -7.27 14.98
N SER A 416 32.66 -6.21 14.32
CA SER A 416 32.78 -4.88 14.90
C SER A 416 31.94 -3.89 14.10
N CYS A 417 31.00 -3.23 14.75
CA CYS A 417 30.21 -2.14 14.18
C CYS A 417 30.52 -0.85 14.91
N ARG A 418 31.02 0.16 14.19
CA ARG A 418 31.20 1.52 14.71
C ARG A 418 30.22 2.47 14.04
N SER A 419 29.47 3.22 14.83
CA SER A 419 28.44 4.13 14.35
C SER A 419 28.54 5.48 15.04
N LEU A 420 28.53 6.55 14.24
CA LEU A 420 28.37 7.92 14.71
C LEU A 420 26.93 8.35 14.43
N VAL A 421 26.16 8.61 15.47
CA VAL A 421 24.71 8.83 15.39
C VAL A 421 24.33 10.12 16.11
N LYS A 422 23.47 10.93 15.49
CA LYS A 422 22.81 12.08 16.13
C LYS A 422 21.39 11.70 16.49
N ILE A 423 21.00 11.95 17.74
CA ILE A 423 19.63 11.77 18.21
C ILE A 423 19.05 13.13 18.54
N PHE A 424 18.04 13.52 17.77
CA PHE A 424 17.31 14.76 17.99
C PHE A 424 16.32 14.62 19.14
N GLY A 425 16.22 15.68 19.93
CA GLY A 425 15.17 15.81 20.92
C GLY A 425 13.82 15.82 20.23
N ARG A 426 12.79 15.42 20.96
CA ARG A 426 11.42 15.48 20.50
C ARG A 426 10.65 16.40 21.41
N ALA A 427 9.76 17.22 20.84
CA ALA A 427 8.80 17.98 21.63
C ALA A 427 7.98 17.01 22.50
N THR A 428 7.65 17.44 23.71
CA THR A 428 6.75 16.68 24.60
C THR A 428 5.44 16.38 23.89
N ASP A 429 4.95 15.16 24.02
CA ASP A 429 3.67 14.79 23.43
C ASP A 429 2.54 15.63 24.04
N ASP A 430 1.84 16.36 23.18
CA ASP A 430 0.69 17.16 23.58
C ASP A 430 -0.58 16.31 23.56
N PHE A 431 -1.05 15.94 24.75
CA PHE A 431 -2.28 15.19 24.98
C PHE A 431 -3.50 16.08 25.24
N SER A 432 -3.37 17.40 25.12
CA SER A 432 -4.51 18.33 25.29
C SER A 432 -5.64 18.14 24.27
N PRO A 433 -5.39 17.78 22.99
CA PRO A 433 -6.48 17.54 22.05
C PRO A 433 -7.22 16.26 22.42
N GLU A 434 -8.56 16.33 22.49
CA GLU A 434 -9.42 15.19 22.85
C GLU A 434 -9.14 13.94 21.99
N LYS A 435 -8.85 14.11 20.69
CA LYS A 435 -8.52 13.00 19.78
C LYS A 435 -7.24 12.23 20.16
N ARG A 436 -6.38 12.79 21.01
CA ARG A 436 -5.15 12.15 21.50
C ARG A 436 -5.33 11.48 22.86
N GLN A 437 -6.50 11.65 23.48
CA GLN A 437 -6.87 10.96 24.72
C GLN A 437 -7.54 9.63 24.35
N HIS A 438 -6.79 8.55 24.50
CA HIS A 438 -7.25 7.20 24.14
C HIS A 438 -7.56 6.39 25.38
N PHE A 439 -8.51 5.46 25.25
CA PHE A 439 -8.95 4.58 26.33
C PHE A 439 -8.95 3.12 25.85
N ILE A 440 -8.91 2.18 26.80
CA ILE A 440 -8.92 0.73 26.54
C ILE A 440 -10.36 0.18 26.62
N PRO A 441 -10.86 -0.52 25.58
CA PRO A 441 -10.14 -1.02 24.40
C PRO A 441 -9.86 0.05 23.34
N LEU A 442 -8.69 -0.04 22.71
CA LEU A 442 -8.26 0.89 21.68
C LEU A 442 -9.10 0.74 20.40
N ALA A 443 -9.79 1.80 19.98
CA ALA A 443 -10.56 1.82 18.75
C ALA A 443 -9.65 2.12 17.54
N LEU A 444 -9.29 1.06 16.80
CA LEU A 444 -8.58 1.17 15.53
C LEU A 444 -9.56 0.97 14.36
N MET A 445 -9.36 1.70 13.26
CA MET A 445 -10.13 1.46 12.03
C MET A 445 -9.85 0.03 11.51
N PRO A 446 -10.80 -0.64 10.82
CA PRO A 446 -10.61 -2.01 10.35
C PRO A 446 -9.34 -2.23 9.52
N TRP A 447 -9.00 -1.27 8.64
CA TRP A 447 -7.77 -1.34 7.86
C TRP A 447 -6.51 -1.16 8.73
N GLN A 448 -6.56 -0.36 9.79
CA GLN A 448 -5.45 -0.20 10.73
C GLN A 448 -5.26 -1.47 11.55
N GLN A 449 -6.35 -2.12 12.00
CA GLN A 449 -6.27 -3.40 12.67
C GLN A 449 -5.62 -4.46 11.79
N LEU A 450 -6.00 -4.53 10.51
CA LEU A 450 -5.38 -5.46 9.55
C LEU A 450 -3.89 -5.17 9.36
N MET A 451 -3.50 -3.90 9.16
CA MET A 451 -2.09 -3.53 9.01
C MET A 451 -1.28 -3.75 10.30
N MET A 452 -1.91 -3.62 11.47
CA MET A 452 -1.27 -3.76 12.78
C MET A 452 -1.39 -5.17 13.37
N GLU A 453 -2.05 -6.10 12.68
CA GLU A 453 -2.30 -7.45 13.17
C GLU A 453 -1.02 -8.15 13.69
N PRO A 454 0.14 -8.09 13.00
CA PRO A 454 1.35 -8.75 13.49
C PRO A 454 1.86 -8.17 14.82
N TYR A 455 1.47 -6.94 15.15
CA TYR A 455 1.82 -6.23 16.39
C TYR A 455 0.72 -6.32 17.45
N LEU A 456 -0.44 -6.88 17.12
CA LEU A 456 -1.58 -7.09 18.02
C LEU A 456 -1.63 -8.52 18.56
N ARG A 457 -1.09 -9.51 17.84
CA ARG A 457 -1.15 -10.92 18.25
C ARG A 457 -0.16 -11.24 19.40
N PRO A 458 -0.64 -11.69 20.58
CA PRO A 458 0.24 -12.16 21.64
C PRO A 458 1.01 -13.42 21.21
N PRO A 459 2.12 -13.77 21.90
CA PRO A 459 2.82 -15.02 21.65
C PRO A 459 1.93 -16.24 21.96
N GLU A 460 2.20 -17.36 21.30
CA GLU A 460 1.51 -18.62 21.56
C GLU A 460 1.88 -19.14 22.96
N LEU A 461 0.88 -19.20 23.85
CA LEU A 461 1.00 -19.69 25.22
C LEU A 461 -0.22 -20.57 25.53
N PRO A 462 -0.13 -21.48 26.52
CA PRO A 462 -1.30 -22.19 27.05
C PRO A 462 -2.42 -21.23 27.45
N GLU A 463 -3.67 -21.60 27.16
CA GLU A 463 -4.85 -20.75 27.40
C GLU A 463 -4.95 -20.25 28.85
N THR A 464 -4.60 -21.10 29.82
CA THR A 464 -4.60 -20.74 31.24
C THR A 464 -3.61 -19.62 31.57
N GLN A 465 -2.43 -19.64 30.94
CA GLN A 465 -1.40 -18.62 31.09
C GLN A 465 -1.82 -17.30 30.43
N ILE A 466 -2.43 -17.38 29.26
CA ILE A 466 -2.99 -16.22 28.56
C ILE A 466 -4.07 -15.54 29.42
N GLN A 467 -4.98 -16.33 29.99
CA GLN A 467 -6.05 -15.80 30.83
C GLN A 467 -5.50 -15.09 32.08
N GLU A 468 -4.48 -15.64 32.74
CA GLU A 468 -3.87 -15.01 33.91
C GLU A 468 -3.13 -13.71 33.54
N LEU A 469 -2.36 -13.70 32.44
CA LEU A 469 -1.72 -12.49 31.94
C LEU A 469 -2.73 -11.44 31.52
N LEU A 470 -3.87 -11.83 30.95
CA LEU A 470 -4.94 -10.91 30.59
C LEU A 470 -5.59 -10.29 31.83
N ILE A 471 -5.84 -11.07 32.89
CA ILE A 471 -6.33 -10.55 34.17
C ILE A 471 -5.32 -9.56 34.75
N TYR A 472 -4.04 -9.91 34.75
CA TYR A 472 -2.97 -9.02 35.20
C TYR A 472 -2.95 -7.72 34.38
N ALA A 473 -2.98 -7.80 33.05
CA ALA A 473 -3.01 -6.64 32.16
C ALA A 473 -4.25 -5.76 32.39
N MET A 474 -5.44 -6.35 32.52
CA MET A 474 -6.70 -5.65 32.76
C MET A 474 -6.72 -4.92 34.10
N SER A 475 -6.03 -5.44 35.13
CA SER A 475 -5.93 -4.77 36.42
C SER A 475 -5.28 -3.37 36.33
N PHE A 476 -4.31 -3.19 35.42
CA PHE A 476 -3.72 -1.88 35.13
C PHE A 476 -4.71 -0.96 34.44
N ALA A 477 -5.46 -1.48 33.45
CA ALA A 477 -6.46 -0.69 32.75
C ALA A 477 -7.57 -0.22 33.70
N GLU A 478 -8.06 -1.09 34.59
CA GLU A 478 -9.12 -0.74 35.54
C GLU A 478 -8.69 0.31 36.57
N ARG A 479 -7.49 0.15 37.16
CA ARG A 479 -7.03 1.08 38.21
C ARG A 479 -6.66 2.48 37.69
N ASN A 480 -6.40 2.62 36.38
CA ASN A 480 -6.11 3.89 35.73
C ASN A 480 -7.31 4.45 34.94
N GLY A 481 -8.55 4.02 35.26
CA GLY A 481 -9.75 4.53 34.58
C GLY A 481 -9.76 4.24 33.07
N ARG A 482 -9.04 3.20 32.66
CA ARG A 482 -8.82 2.76 31.27
C ARG A 482 -8.11 3.78 30.39
N HIS A 483 -7.52 4.83 30.94
CA HIS A 483 -6.75 5.80 30.17
C HIS A 483 -5.47 5.15 29.64
N LEU A 484 -5.24 5.22 28.32
CA LEU A 484 -4.20 4.44 27.64
C LEU A 484 -2.80 4.78 28.16
N MET A 485 -2.45 6.07 28.19
CA MET A 485 -1.10 6.49 28.55
C MET A 485 -0.77 6.20 30.02
N ASP A 486 -1.73 6.42 30.91
CA ASP A 486 -1.55 6.12 32.34
C ASP A 486 -1.41 4.62 32.56
N THR A 487 -2.22 3.81 31.89
CA THR A 487 -2.11 2.34 31.93
C THR A 487 -0.74 1.85 31.45
N LEU A 488 -0.24 2.38 30.33
CA LEU A 488 1.07 1.99 29.78
C LEU A 488 2.22 2.44 30.69
N ASN A 489 2.19 3.66 31.22
CA ASN A 489 3.17 4.16 32.18
C ASN A 489 3.19 3.30 33.45
N ASP A 490 2.02 2.90 33.91
CA ASP A 490 1.87 2.11 35.11
C ASP A 490 2.38 0.66 34.91
N ILE A 491 2.13 0.04 33.75
CA ILE A 491 2.77 -1.23 33.38
C ILE A 491 4.30 -1.07 33.38
N ASN A 492 4.82 0.00 32.78
CA ASN A 492 6.25 0.27 32.69
C ASN A 492 6.89 0.39 34.09
N GLN A 493 6.27 1.18 34.97
CA GLN A 493 6.74 1.40 36.35
C GLN A 493 6.62 0.14 37.21
N SER A 494 5.53 -0.63 37.06
CA SER A 494 5.37 -1.89 37.79
C SER A 494 6.43 -2.92 37.38
N ILE A 495 6.76 -3.04 36.09
CA ILE A 495 7.84 -3.95 35.68
C ILE A 495 9.17 -3.50 36.30
N TYR A 496 9.50 -2.22 36.22
CA TYR A 496 10.73 -1.67 36.79
C TYR A 496 10.85 -1.89 38.31
N ARG A 497 9.76 -1.67 39.06
CA ARG A 497 9.75 -1.77 40.53
C ARG A 497 9.66 -3.21 41.03
N ASP A 498 8.82 -4.01 40.40
CA ASP A 498 8.38 -5.30 40.95
C ASP A 498 9.20 -6.49 40.40
N TYR A 499 10.02 -6.28 39.35
CA TYR A 499 10.83 -7.33 38.71
C TYR A 499 12.32 -7.07 38.90
N ARG A 500 13.07 -8.12 39.23
CA ARG A 500 14.51 -8.04 39.50
C ARG A 500 15.33 -8.37 38.26
N TYR A 501 16.26 -7.49 37.92
CA TYR A 501 17.23 -7.73 36.86
C TYR A 501 18.28 -8.76 37.31
N VAL A 502 18.30 -9.95 36.72
CA VAL A 502 19.21 -11.05 37.08
C VAL A 502 19.85 -11.65 35.82
N PRO A 503 21.10 -11.28 35.49
CA PRO A 503 21.82 -11.87 34.35
C PRO A 503 21.92 -13.40 34.47
N GLY A 504 21.68 -14.12 33.36
CA GLY A 504 21.79 -15.59 33.31
C GLY A 504 20.62 -16.35 33.96
N SER A 505 19.60 -15.67 34.47
CA SER A 505 18.38 -16.30 35.01
C SER A 505 17.47 -16.88 33.93
N THR A 506 17.61 -16.43 32.68
CA THR A 506 16.71 -16.74 31.57
C THR A 506 17.43 -17.31 30.35
N SER A 507 16.65 -17.84 29.41
CA SER A 507 17.14 -18.42 28.16
C SER A 507 16.27 -17.96 26.98
N LEU A 508 16.65 -18.31 25.75
CA LEU A 508 15.86 -18.02 24.55
C LEU A 508 14.45 -18.66 24.53
N LYS A 509 14.20 -19.63 25.43
CA LYS A 509 12.90 -20.30 25.60
C LYS A 509 12.02 -19.66 26.68
N THR A 510 12.56 -18.73 27.46
CA THR A 510 11.82 -18.07 28.54
C THR A 510 10.63 -17.32 27.95
N THR A 511 9.44 -17.63 28.45
CA THR A 511 8.19 -17.02 27.99
C THR A 511 7.81 -15.80 28.84
N PRO A 512 6.95 -14.89 28.34
CA PRO A 512 6.39 -13.82 29.18
C PRO A 512 5.73 -14.31 30.46
N PHE A 513 5.09 -15.49 30.43
CA PHE A 513 4.47 -16.07 31.61
C PHE A 513 5.51 -16.49 32.66
N ASP A 514 6.63 -17.08 32.23
CA ASP A 514 7.71 -17.47 33.15
C ASP A 514 8.27 -16.25 33.89
N VAL A 515 8.47 -15.14 33.18
CA VAL A 515 8.94 -13.86 33.74
C VAL A 515 7.92 -13.28 34.70
N TYR A 516 6.64 -13.29 34.33
CA TYR A 516 5.53 -12.88 35.19
C TYR A 516 5.46 -13.73 36.48
N ALA A 517 5.71 -15.03 36.40
CA ALA A 517 5.69 -15.91 37.56
C ALA A 517 6.94 -15.76 38.45
N SER A 518 8.13 -15.69 37.85
CA SER A 518 9.41 -15.61 38.57
C SER A 518 9.71 -14.22 39.13
N ARG A 519 9.17 -13.17 38.49
CA ARG A 519 9.54 -11.76 38.71
C ARG A 519 11.03 -11.47 38.50
N GLU A 520 11.69 -12.27 37.66
CA GLU A 520 13.12 -12.16 37.36
C GLU A 520 13.35 -12.24 35.85
N GLY A 521 14.33 -11.49 35.36
CA GLY A 521 14.73 -11.55 33.95
C GLY A 521 15.79 -10.51 33.59
N VAL A 522 16.01 -10.34 32.28
CA VAL A 522 16.85 -9.28 31.70
C VAL A 522 16.01 -8.33 30.82
N CYS A 523 16.64 -7.33 30.21
CA CYS A 523 15.95 -6.30 29.42
C CYS A 523 15.08 -6.88 28.29
N GLN A 524 15.56 -7.95 27.63
CA GLN A 524 14.79 -8.71 26.63
C GLN A 524 13.47 -9.25 27.21
N ASP A 525 13.53 -9.82 28.41
CA ASP A 525 12.41 -10.48 29.05
C ASP A 525 11.35 -9.47 29.49
N PHE A 526 11.78 -8.35 30.05
CA PHE A 526 10.90 -7.26 30.45
C PHE A 526 10.21 -6.60 29.26
N ALA A 527 10.94 -6.39 28.15
CA ALA A 527 10.34 -5.90 26.91
C ALA A 527 9.30 -6.89 26.35
N ASN A 528 9.61 -8.18 26.31
CA ASN A 528 8.67 -9.21 25.84
C ASN A 528 7.43 -9.34 26.72
N LEU A 529 7.57 -9.25 28.05
CA LEU A 529 6.44 -9.23 28.97
C LEU A 529 5.55 -8.01 28.71
N PHE A 530 6.12 -6.81 28.63
CA PHE A 530 5.34 -5.60 28.34
C PHE A 530 4.61 -5.71 26.99
N ILE A 531 5.30 -6.15 25.93
CA ILE A 531 4.66 -6.39 24.62
C ILE A 531 3.47 -7.35 24.75
N CYS A 532 3.62 -8.45 25.50
CA CYS A 532 2.56 -9.41 25.71
C CYS A 532 1.34 -8.75 26.40
N LEU A 533 1.55 -8.02 27.50
CA LEU A 533 0.49 -7.34 28.24
C LEU A 533 -0.23 -6.29 27.37
N ALA A 534 0.51 -5.48 26.62
CA ALA A 534 -0.06 -4.48 25.72
C ALA A 534 -0.93 -5.13 24.63
N ARG A 535 -0.45 -6.23 24.03
CA ARG A 535 -1.19 -6.97 23.00
C ARG A 535 -2.47 -7.63 23.54
N LEU A 536 -2.43 -8.17 24.76
CA LEU A 536 -3.62 -8.71 25.43
C LEU A 536 -4.69 -7.62 25.67
N LEU A 537 -4.28 -6.37 25.82
CA LEU A 537 -5.18 -5.20 25.92
C LEU A 537 -5.63 -4.67 24.54
N GLY A 538 -5.24 -5.30 23.44
CA GLY A 538 -5.56 -4.87 22.07
C GLY A 538 -4.75 -3.68 21.59
N ILE A 539 -3.57 -3.44 22.17
CA ILE A 539 -2.70 -2.31 21.83
C ILE A 539 -1.54 -2.80 20.97
N PRO A 540 -1.29 -2.22 19.77
CA PRO A 540 -0.17 -2.66 18.94
C PRO A 540 1.18 -2.34 19.59
N ALA A 541 2.00 -3.38 19.75
CA ALA A 541 3.30 -3.30 20.39
C ALA A 541 4.36 -4.02 19.54
N ARG A 542 5.57 -3.47 19.48
CA ARG A 542 6.71 -4.08 18.79
C ARG A 542 7.97 -4.07 19.65
N TYR A 543 8.83 -5.04 19.40
CA TYR A 543 10.13 -5.17 20.05
C TYR A 543 11.14 -4.26 19.37
N ARG A 544 11.99 -3.59 20.15
CA ARG A 544 13.12 -2.83 19.63
C ARG A 544 14.40 -3.16 20.39
N VAL A 545 15.48 -3.31 19.64
CA VAL A 545 16.84 -3.45 20.15
C VAL A 545 17.69 -2.24 19.76
N GLY A 546 18.68 -1.94 20.58
CA GLY A 546 19.58 -0.83 20.36
C GLY A 546 20.64 -0.68 21.44
N TYR A 547 21.07 0.55 21.66
CA TYR A 547 22.07 0.91 22.67
C TYR A 547 21.51 2.00 23.57
N VAL A 548 21.89 1.99 24.85
CA VAL A 548 21.50 3.02 25.81
C VAL A 548 22.73 3.66 26.41
N PHE A 549 22.73 4.99 26.41
CA PHE A 549 23.71 5.76 27.14
C PHE A 549 23.36 5.79 28.62
N THR A 550 23.96 4.89 29.39
CA THR A 550 23.93 4.98 30.84
C THR A 550 25.11 5.86 31.29
N GLY A 551 24.90 7.18 31.24
CA GLY A 551 25.87 8.15 31.76
C GLY A 551 26.19 7.92 33.25
N ALA A 552 27.04 8.78 33.84
CA ALA A 552 27.50 8.63 35.22
C ALA A 552 26.38 8.54 36.30
N ASN A 553 25.16 8.99 35.97
CA ASN A 553 24.00 9.09 36.86
C ASN A 553 23.00 7.92 36.76
N TYR A 554 23.22 6.93 35.90
CA TYR A 554 22.37 5.73 35.88
C TYR A 554 22.81 4.74 36.95
N GLU A 555 21.88 4.30 37.80
CA GLU A 555 22.14 3.29 38.85
C GLU A 555 22.56 1.94 38.25
N ASN A 556 22.06 1.60 37.06
CA ASN A 556 22.33 0.35 36.35
C ASN A 556 23.38 0.50 35.24
N LYS A 557 24.65 0.68 35.63
CA LYS A 557 25.78 0.73 34.67
C LYS A 557 25.98 -0.56 33.88
N MET A 558 25.54 -1.73 34.39
CA MET A 558 25.68 -3.02 33.67
C MET A 558 24.96 -3.06 32.31
N GLN A 559 24.03 -2.14 32.04
CA GLN A 559 23.30 -2.08 30.77
C GLN A 559 24.10 -1.42 29.62
N SER A 560 25.20 -0.69 29.89
CA SER A 560 26.03 -0.11 28.81
C SER A 560 26.89 -1.14 28.07
N ASP A 561 27.15 -2.28 28.70
CA ASP A 561 28.19 -3.21 28.25
C ASP A 561 27.71 -4.15 27.13
N ALA A 562 26.40 -4.13 26.82
CA ALA A 562 25.76 -4.96 25.80
C ALA A 562 24.63 -4.21 25.07
N SER A 563 24.01 -4.88 24.09
CA SER A 563 22.79 -4.36 23.44
C SER A 563 21.62 -4.31 24.43
N HIS A 564 20.79 -3.27 24.34
CA HIS A 564 19.59 -3.09 25.16
C HIS A 564 18.32 -3.35 24.37
N ALA A 565 17.24 -3.69 25.07
CA ALA A 565 15.95 -3.98 24.48
C ALA A 565 14.82 -3.25 25.21
N TRP A 566 13.84 -2.78 24.45
CA TRP A 566 12.66 -2.07 24.96
C TRP A 566 11.44 -2.30 24.06
N VAL A 567 10.29 -1.81 24.50
CA VAL A 567 9.04 -1.91 23.74
C VAL A 567 8.71 -0.59 23.05
N GLU A 568 8.18 -0.65 21.83
CA GLU A 568 7.51 0.48 21.20
C GLU A 568 6.02 0.19 21.07
N ILE A 569 5.18 1.16 21.47
CA ILE A 569 3.72 1.10 21.42
C ILE A 569 3.20 2.07 20.38
N TYR A 570 2.28 1.63 19.52
CA TYR A 570 1.63 2.52 18.56
C TYR A 570 0.45 3.25 19.21
N ILE A 571 0.54 4.58 19.29
CA ILE A 571 -0.52 5.44 19.82
C ILE A 571 -1.13 6.24 18.67
N PRO A 572 -2.44 6.16 18.41
CA PRO A 572 -3.05 6.90 17.30
C PRO A 572 -2.82 8.41 17.41
N TYR A 573 -2.54 9.05 16.28
CA TYR A 573 -2.17 10.48 16.16
C TYR A 573 -0.83 10.89 16.79
N LEU A 574 -0.14 9.99 17.50
CA LEU A 574 1.21 10.21 18.05
C LEU A 574 2.26 9.34 17.34
N GLY A 575 1.89 8.14 16.89
CA GLY A 575 2.78 7.15 16.29
C GLY A 575 3.44 6.23 17.33
N TRP A 576 4.56 5.62 16.97
CA TRP A 576 5.31 4.72 17.87
C TRP A 576 5.99 5.50 19.01
N ARG A 577 5.83 5.03 20.25
CA ARG A 577 6.52 5.55 21.45
C ARG A 577 7.21 4.43 22.18
N GLY A 578 8.48 4.66 22.53
CA GLY A 578 9.28 3.68 23.25
C GLY A 578 9.10 3.79 24.76
N PHE A 579 8.96 2.65 25.42
CA PHE A 579 8.96 2.50 26.87
C PHE A 579 10.05 1.51 27.24
N ASP A 580 10.88 1.87 28.22
CA ASP A 580 11.96 1.04 28.74
C ASP A 580 11.59 0.50 30.12
N PRO A 581 11.02 -0.72 30.20
CA PRO A 581 10.59 -1.31 31.47
C PRO A 581 11.75 -1.70 32.38
N THR A 582 12.97 -1.79 31.84
CA THR A 582 14.17 -2.10 32.63
C THR A 582 14.60 -0.90 33.47
N ASN A 583 14.31 0.31 32.99
CA ASN A 583 14.69 1.56 33.63
C ASN A 583 13.49 2.39 34.11
N GLY A 584 12.26 1.94 33.82
CA GLY A 584 11.04 2.65 34.20
C GLY A 584 10.90 4.02 33.54
N ILE A 585 11.47 4.22 32.35
CA ILE A 585 11.47 5.52 31.65
C ILE A 585 10.86 5.42 30.26
N LEU A 586 10.48 6.58 29.71
CA LEU A 586 10.21 6.72 28.29
C LEU A 586 11.52 6.82 27.52
N VAL A 587 11.52 6.25 26.31
CA VAL A 587 12.67 6.27 25.40
C VAL A 587 12.88 7.69 24.87
N ALA A 588 14.11 8.19 25.00
CA ALA A 588 14.48 9.56 24.66
C ALA A 588 15.83 9.61 23.93
N GLN A 589 16.59 10.70 24.12
CA GLN A 589 17.87 10.93 23.43
C GLN A 589 19.02 10.05 23.93
N ASP A 590 18.80 9.23 24.96
CA ASP A 590 19.79 8.28 25.47
C ASP A 590 19.73 6.92 24.74
N HIS A 591 18.72 6.70 23.89
CA HIS A 591 18.47 5.40 23.25
C HIS A 591 18.72 5.45 21.74
N ILE A 592 19.75 4.74 21.27
CA ILE A 592 20.02 4.55 19.85
C ILE A 592 19.25 3.34 19.33
N ARG A 593 18.38 3.56 18.35
CA ARG A 593 17.57 2.54 17.70
C ARG A 593 18.38 1.77 16.66
N VAL A 594 18.43 0.44 16.80
CA VAL A 594 19.06 -0.46 15.82
C VAL A 594 18.03 -1.28 15.04
N ALA A 595 17.45 -2.35 15.59
CA ALA A 595 16.45 -3.17 14.88
C ALA A 595 15.11 -3.30 15.64
N CYS A 596 14.02 -3.59 14.92
CA CYS A 596 12.71 -3.90 15.49
C CYS A 596 12.07 -5.12 14.84
N GLY A 597 11.07 -5.66 15.53
CA GLY A 597 10.30 -6.77 15.04
C GLY A 597 9.11 -7.06 15.93
N ARG A 598 8.41 -8.17 15.69
CA ARG A 598 7.27 -8.55 16.54
C ARG A 598 7.75 -9.08 17.88
N ASN A 599 8.91 -9.73 17.92
CA ASN A 599 9.54 -10.28 19.10
C ASN A 599 11.06 -10.24 18.93
N TYR A 600 11.79 -10.83 19.88
CA TYR A 600 13.25 -10.84 19.85
C TYR A 600 13.82 -11.48 18.57
N LEU A 601 13.22 -12.56 18.05
CA LEU A 601 13.74 -13.32 16.89
C LEU A 601 13.83 -12.48 15.62
N ASP A 602 12.84 -11.61 15.43
CA ASP A 602 12.78 -10.72 14.26
C ASP A 602 13.84 -9.60 14.33
N ALA A 603 14.31 -9.25 15.54
CA ALA A 603 15.19 -8.10 15.78
C ALA A 603 16.59 -8.49 16.29
N THR A 604 16.92 -9.78 16.42
CA THR A 604 18.20 -10.23 16.98
C THR A 604 19.39 -9.57 16.25
N PRO A 605 20.30 -8.88 16.97
CA PRO A 605 21.42 -8.16 16.37
C PRO A 605 22.38 -9.05 15.57
N THR A 606 22.65 -10.24 16.09
CA THR A 606 23.54 -11.24 15.48
C THR A 606 22.89 -12.61 15.60
N ALA A 607 22.63 -13.26 14.47
CA ALA A 607 22.15 -14.64 14.42
C ALA A 607 22.98 -15.41 13.40
N GLY A 608 23.19 -16.71 13.60
CA GLY A 608 23.94 -17.51 12.64
C GLY A 608 23.71 -19.00 12.81
N THR A 609 23.94 -19.74 11.73
CA THR A 609 23.90 -21.19 11.68
C THR A 609 25.28 -21.70 11.28
N ILE A 610 25.83 -22.61 12.07
CA ILE A 610 27.05 -23.34 11.73
C ILE A 610 26.64 -24.67 11.11
N TYR A 611 27.05 -24.92 9.87
CA TYR A 611 26.68 -26.14 9.15
C TYR A 611 27.69 -27.27 9.36
N ARG A 612 28.97 -26.94 9.51
CA ARG A 612 30.04 -27.92 9.63
C ARG A 612 31.23 -27.37 10.43
N GLY A 613 31.82 -28.25 11.24
CA GLY A 613 32.82 -27.86 12.21
C GLY A 613 32.19 -27.10 13.37
N GLY A 614 33.00 -26.33 14.08
CA GLY A 614 32.57 -25.74 15.34
C GLY A 614 32.48 -26.77 16.48
N GLY A 615 32.26 -26.27 17.68
CA GLY A 615 32.27 -27.04 18.91
C GLY A 615 31.73 -26.16 20.03
N LYS A 616 32.29 -26.26 21.24
CA LYS A 616 31.99 -25.25 22.27
C LYS A 616 32.42 -23.87 21.76
N GLU A 617 31.57 -22.89 22.02
CA GLU A 617 31.83 -21.49 21.70
C GLU A 617 31.97 -20.68 22.98
N ALA A 618 32.91 -19.73 22.96
CA ALA A 618 33.01 -18.67 23.95
C ALA A 618 32.66 -17.35 23.26
N LEU A 619 31.59 -16.72 23.74
CA LEU A 619 31.07 -15.45 23.24
C LEU A 619 31.52 -14.32 24.16
N ARG A 620 32.03 -13.24 23.57
CA ARG A 620 32.28 -11.97 24.25
C ARG A 620 31.62 -10.85 23.47
N VAL A 621 30.71 -10.13 24.10
CA VAL A 621 30.08 -8.93 23.56
C VAL A 621 30.58 -7.74 24.36
N GLN A 622 30.93 -6.66 23.66
CA GLN A 622 31.32 -5.40 24.27
C GLN A 622 30.67 -4.27 23.47
N VAL A 623 29.92 -3.42 24.17
CA VAL A 623 29.43 -2.15 23.63
C VAL A 623 30.13 -1.02 24.36
N THR A 624 30.52 0.01 23.62
CA THR A 624 31.05 1.25 24.18
C THR A 624 30.33 2.40 23.50
N MET A 625 29.77 3.29 24.29
CA MET A 625 29.00 4.44 23.83
C MET A 625 29.55 5.70 24.48
N ASN A 626 30.11 6.60 23.67
CA ASN A 626 30.65 7.87 24.12
C ASN A 626 29.84 9.02 23.54
N GLU A 627 29.42 9.94 24.39
CA GLU A 627 28.85 11.20 23.91
C GLU A 627 29.96 12.08 23.34
N VAL A 628 29.74 12.58 22.13
CA VAL A 628 30.63 13.50 21.44
C VAL A 628 30.08 14.90 21.61
N PHE A 629 30.74 15.68 22.49
CA PHE A 629 30.47 17.10 22.64
C PHE A 629 31.17 17.87 21.51
N ASN A 630 30.40 18.68 20.78
CA ASN A 630 30.96 19.62 19.80
C ASN A 630 31.56 20.85 20.49
#